data_AF-A0AAD5V4Y5-F1
#
_entry.id   AF-A0AAD5V4Y5-F1
#
_cell.length_a   1.000
_cell.length_b   1.000
_cell.length_c   1.000
_cell.angle_alpha   90.00
_cell.angle_beta   90.00
_cell.angle_gamma   90.00
#
_symmetry.space_group_name_H-M   'P 1'
#
loop_
_entity.id
_entity.type
_entity.pdbx_description
1 polymer ?
#
loop_
_entity_poly.entity_id
_entity_poly.type
_entity_poly.pdbx_seq_one_letter_code
_entity_poly.pdbx_strand_id
1 'polypeptide(L)'
;MPRRDTYNHGVNHPSSRISQHGYNNRNNAQCYASPPPSYRTSTMPTYNQTAPFDTTPLIGQVKKRPIDPITMLHFKYRVLIILGSIMVFSLMWRTLRENTSLNSRLTEALHPEAIKLRDELWKQEETEHKLDVVRWRKEDLQLHKDREQARLKWDEKEHALEVRYNRSKIEWSKKEAALRSEHERQKSVWEKEFERYLRDKQNWEIERREAEEERQRQEKLRRWLGIGWDTPFGHACTSYGTRPYNARLVNVPSYMDPVQVCAEMPIQFHGRTIDKPVWCERLQNGEVHGHWMVDFEEVLCQPYWNTPEDKGCVGYKSGLRVSNILRIQALTDVWLDAARIALSCSPLGMVSRITFLDVRLNSARHQRTGCDPESLRGLGTSDPVTLKSVLAESRPGYSLQKGMVGIFDVKDSNCR
;
A
#
# COMPACT_ATOMS: atom_id res chain seq x y z
N MET A 1 21.26 11.49 58.83
CA MET A 1 20.87 10.19 59.45
C MET A 1 19.54 9.75 58.86
N PRO A 2 19.48 8.71 58.02
CA PRO A 2 18.22 8.08 57.64
C PRO A 2 18.02 6.77 58.43
N ARG A 3 16.80 6.58 58.97
CA ARG A 3 16.35 5.31 59.53
C ARG A 3 15.87 4.41 58.41
N ARG A 4 16.39 3.18 58.43
CA ARG A 4 15.82 1.99 57.81
C ARG A 4 14.40 1.79 58.34
N ASP A 5 13.51 1.25 57.51
CA ASP A 5 12.83 0.01 57.87
C ASP A 5 12.48 -0.78 56.61
N THR A 6 12.81 -2.05 56.71
CA THR A 6 12.62 -3.16 55.78
C THR A 6 11.21 -3.71 55.90
N TYR A 7 10.55 -4.03 54.78
CA TYR A 7 9.47 -5.00 54.75
C TYR A 7 9.72 -6.04 53.66
N ASN A 8 9.61 -7.29 54.08
CA ASN A 8 9.84 -8.52 53.34
C ASN A 8 8.52 -9.33 53.36
N HIS A 9 8.47 -10.38 52.53
CA HIS A 9 7.35 -11.30 52.25
C HIS A 9 6.40 -10.82 51.15
N GLY A 10 6.03 -11.61 50.15
CA GLY A 10 6.27 -13.03 49.90
C GLY A 10 5.07 -13.64 49.17
N VAL A 11 5.37 -14.40 48.12
CA VAL A 11 4.62 -15.57 47.60
C VAL A 11 3.19 -15.33 47.06
N ASN A 12 2.98 -15.63 45.77
CA ASN A 12 2.05 -16.67 45.28
C ASN A 12 1.91 -16.65 43.74
N HIS A 13 2.42 -17.70 43.10
CA HIS A 13 1.89 -18.22 41.84
C HIS A 13 0.59 -18.99 42.13
N PRO A 14 -0.33 -19.10 41.16
CA PRO A 14 -0.53 -20.44 40.62
C PRO A 14 -0.72 -20.48 39.09
N SER A 15 -0.24 -21.62 38.57
CA SER A 15 -0.63 -22.24 37.31
C SER A 15 -2.13 -22.19 37.03
N SER A 16 -2.49 -21.93 35.78
CA SER A 16 -3.64 -22.62 35.18
C SER A 16 -3.33 -23.04 33.75
N ARG A 17 -3.36 -24.36 33.59
CA ARG A 17 -3.18 -25.15 32.39
C ARG A 17 -4.59 -25.31 31.80
N ILE A 18 -4.86 -24.73 30.63
CA ILE A 18 -6.10 -25.02 29.88
C ILE A 18 -5.72 -25.74 28.60
N SER A 19 -5.99 -27.04 28.64
CA SER A 19 -6.14 -27.91 27.47
C SER A 19 -7.53 -27.65 26.88
N GLN A 20 -7.62 -27.36 25.59
CA GLN A 20 -8.83 -27.62 24.82
C GLN A 20 -8.49 -28.25 23.47
N HIS A 21 -9.01 -29.46 23.32
CA HIS A 21 -9.12 -30.20 22.07
C HIS A 21 -10.13 -29.53 21.12
N GLY A 22 -9.68 -29.34 19.88
CA GLY A 22 -10.36 -29.70 18.63
C GLY A 22 -11.82 -29.34 18.39
N TYR A 23 -12.07 -28.52 17.36
CA TYR A 23 -13.08 -28.81 16.35
C TYR A 23 -12.56 -28.46 14.96
N ASN A 24 -12.60 -29.47 14.07
CA ASN A 24 -12.35 -29.37 12.65
C ASN A 24 -13.40 -28.49 11.99
N ASN A 25 -12.98 -27.52 11.17
CA ASN A 25 -13.83 -27.03 10.10
C ASN A 25 -13.01 -26.92 8.80
N ARG A 26 -13.10 -27.99 8.01
CA ARG A 26 -12.71 -28.03 6.60
C ARG A 26 -13.81 -27.34 5.81
N ASN A 27 -13.40 -26.40 4.96
CA ASN A 27 -13.98 -26.00 3.65
C ASN A 27 -14.00 -24.48 3.52
N ASN A 28 -12.86 -23.90 3.17
CA ASN A 28 -12.90 -22.70 2.33
C ASN A 28 -11.70 -22.70 1.39
N ALA A 29 -11.98 -22.97 0.12
CA ALA A 29 -11.01 -22.88 -0.97
C ALA A 29 -10.76 -21.38 -1.25
N GLN A 30 -9.66 -20.85 -0.71
CA GLN A 30 -9.12 -19.56 -1.12
C GLN A 30 -7.83 -19.77 -1.90
N CYS A 31 -7.85 -19.28 -3.13
CA CYS A 31 -6.76 -19.28 -4.07
C CYS A 31 -5.60 -18.43 -3.53
N TYR A 32 -4.57 -19.08 -3.01
CA TYR A 32 -3.28 -18.42 -2.77
C TYR A 32 -2.50 -18.39 -4.08
N ALA A 33 -2.38 -17.20 -4.65
CA ALA A 33 -1.31 -16.90 -5.60
C ALA A 33 0.03 -17.18 -4.91
N SER A 34 0.86 -18.01 -5.56
CA SER A 34 2.19 -18.34 -5.07
C SER A 34 3.03 -17.06 -4.91
N PRO A 35 3.70 -16.84 -3.77
CA PRO A 35 4.66 -15.74 -3.66
C PRO A 35 5.86 -16.01 -4.58
N PRO A 36 6.48 -14.96 -5.17
CA PRO A 36 7.66 -15.13 -6.00
C PRO A 36 8.83 -15.72 -5.19
N PRO A 37 9.74 -16.48 -5.83
CA PRO A 37 10.89 -17.06 -5.16
C PRO A 37 11.74 -15.97 -4.51
N SER A 38 12.07 -16.15 -3.23
CA SER A 38 12.98 -15.24 -2.53
C SER A 38 14.37 -15.35 -3.15
N TYR A 39 14.79 -14.28 -3.82
CA TYR A 39 16.20 -14.11 -4.16
C TYR A 39 16.93 -13.93 -2.84
N ARG A 40 17.64 -14.97 -2.42
CA ARG A 40 18.56 -14.96 -1.30
C ARG A 40 19.65 -13.94 -1.65
N THR A 41 19.51 -12.71 -1.18
CA THR A 41 20.58 -11.73 -1.20
C THR A 41 21.75 -12.32 -0.44
N SER A 42 22.78 -12.69 -1.19
CA SER A 42 24.07 -13.09 -0.65
C SER A 42 24.56 -11.94 0.21
N THR A 43 24.49 -12.14 1.52
CA THR A 43 25.10 -11.28 2.52
C THR A 43 26.60 -11.30 2.24
N MET A 44 27.08 -10.23 1.61
CA MET A 44 28.49 -9.87 1.60
C MET A 44 28.99 -9.90 3.06
N PRO A 45 30.14 -10.53 3.36
CA PRO A 45 30.69 -10.48 4.70
C PRO A 45 31.05 -9.02 5.01
N THR A 46 30.32 -8.43 5.96
CA THR A 46 30.74 -7.21 6.62
C THR A 46 32.00 -7.51 7.41
N TYR A 47 33.15 -7.14 6.85
CA TYR A 47 34.41 -7.00 7.59
C TYR A 47 34.28 -5.80 8.54
N ASN A 48 33.73 -6.06 9.72
CA ASN A 48 33.90 -5.20 10.88
C ASN A 48 34.26 -6.09 12.05
N GLN A 49 35.56 -6.28 12.25
CA GLN A 49 36.12 -6.66 13.54
C GLN A 49 37.57 -6.21 13.61
N THR A 50 37.74 -5.01 14.16
CA THR A 50 38.86 -4.67 15.03
C THR A 50 38.86 -5.66 16.20
N ALA A 51 39.77 -6.63 16.16
CA ALA A 51 40.19 -7.42 17.30
C ALA A 51 41.73 -7.44 17.31
N PRO A 52 42.35 -7.42 18.51
CA PRO A 52 43.76 -7.13 18.66
C PRO A 52 44.62 -8.32 18.26
N PHE A 53 45.78 -8.00 17.68
CA PHE A 53 46.88 -8.92 17.50
C PHE A 53 47.26 -9.56 18.83
N ASP A 54 46.98 -10.85 18.99
CA ASP A 54 47.81 -11.77 19.77
C ASP A 54 47.37 -13.21 19.52
N THR A 55 48.29 -13.98 18.93
CA THR A 55 48.66 -15.38 19.23
C THR A 55 49.02 -16.17 17.98
N THR A 56 50.32 -16.40 17.88
CA THR A 56 51.01 -17.37 17.03
C THR A 56 50.39 -18.76 17.17
N PRO A 57 49.92 -19.43 16.09
CA PRO A 57 49.67 -20.85 16.15
C PRO A 57 50.96 -21.61 15.85
N LEU A 58 51.25 -22.53 16.77
CA LEU A 58 52.36 -23.46 16.79
C LEU A 58 52.49 -24.27 15.49
N ILE A 59 53.76 -24.46 15.13
CA ILE A 59 54.34 -25.44 14.19
C ILE A 59 53.51 -26.73 14.13
N GLY A 60 52.71 -26.85 13.08
CA GLY A 60 52.04 -28.10 12.70
C GLY A 60 53.05 -29.04 12.05
N GLN A 61 53.14 -30.27 12.57
CA GLN A 61 54.07 -31.29 12.10
C GLN A 61 53.88 -31.62 10.61
N VAL A 62 54.96 -31.48 9.85
CA VAL A 62 55.02 -31.83 8.43
C VAL A 62 54.95 -33.36 8.30
N LYS A 63 53.77 -33.83 7.90
CA LYS A 63 53.54 -35.23 7.52
C LYS A 63 54.32 -35.55 6.24
N LYS A 64 55.45 -36.26 6.36
CA LYS A 64 56.26 -36.72 5.21
C LYS A 64 55.39 -37.61 4.31
N ARG A 65 55.06 -37.11 3.11
CA ARG A 65 54.43 -37.93 2.06
C ARG A 65 55.53 -38.77 1.39
N PRO A 66 55.28 -40.05 1.08
CA PRO A 66 56.22 -40.89 0.35
C PRO A 66 56.46 -40.30 -1.05
N ILE A 67 57.73 -40.24 -1.45
CA ILE A 67 58.17 -39.67 -2.72
C ILE A 67 57.81 -40.66 -3.83
N ASP A 68 56.94 -40.26 -4.76
CA ASP A 68 56.53 -41.09 -5.89
C ASP A 68 57.71 -41.37 -6.83
N PRO A 69 57.91 -42.63 -7.27
CA PRO A 69 59.05 -43.04 -8.10
C PRO A 69 59.11 -42.33 -9.47
N ILE A 70 57.99 -41.75 -9.92
CA ILE A 70 57.90 -40.96 -11.15
C ILE A 70 58.68 -39.64 -11.03
N THR A 71 58.70 -39.02 -9.85
CA THR A 71 59.44 -37.76 -9.63
C THR A 71 60.96 -37.94 -9.65
N MET A 72 61.45 -39.11 -9.26
CA MET A 72 62.87 -39.48 -9.34
C MET A 72 63.35 -39.63 -10.78
N LEU A 73 62.51 -40.13 -11.68
CA LEU A 73 62.85 -40.29 -13.10
C LEU A 73 62.99 -38.93 -13.80
N HIS A 74 62.08 -37.99 -13.52
CA HIS A 74 62.15 -36.62 -14.04
C HIS A 74 63.38 -35.85 -13.54
N PHE A 75 63.80 -36.07 -12.29
CA PHE A 75 65.00 -35.43 -11.76
C PHE A 75 66.27 -35.89 -12.50
N LYS A 76 66.41 -37.20 -12.75
CA LYS A 76 67.55 -37.74 -13.52
C LYS A 76 67.59 -37.19 -14.95
N TYR A 77 66.44 -37.10 -15.60
CA TYR A 77 66.36 -36.56 -16.97
C TYR A 77 66.71 -35.06 -17.05
N ARG A 78 66.27 -34.25 -16.07
CA ARG A 78 66.63 -32.82 -16.02
C ARG A 78 68.13 -32.58 -15.79
N VAL A 79 68.77 -33.41 -14.96
CA VAL A 79 70.24 -33.31 -14.74
C VAL A 79 70.99 -33.63 -16.03
N LEU A 80 70.55 -34.62 -16.82
CA LEU A 80 71.20 -34.96 -18.10
C LEU A 80 71.07 -33.84 -19.14
N ILE A 81 69.93 -33.15 -19.23
CA ILE A 81 69.75 -32.01 -20.14
C ILE A 81 70.69 -30.86 -19.78
N ILE A 82 70.81 -30.53 -18.48
CA ILE A 82 71.68 -29.44 -18.03
C ILE A 82 73.13 -29.76 -18.37
N LEU A 83 73.61 -30.97 -18.08
CA LEU A 83 74.97 -31.39 -18.41
C LEU A 83 75.23 -31.39 -19.93
N GLY A 84 74.25 -31.80 -20.74
CA GLY A 84 74.33 -31.71 -22.20
C GLY A 84 74.46 -30.26 -22.69
N SER A 85 73.67 -29.33 -22.12
CA SER A 85 73.73 -27.91 -22.49
C SER A 85 75.07 -27.25 -22.16
N ILE A 86 75.66 -27.58 -21.00
CA ILE A 86 76.98 -27.05 -20.59
C ILE A 86 78.06 -27.54 -21.54
N MET A 87 78.01 -28.80 -22.00
CA MET A 87 79.00 -29.34 -22.92
C MET A 87 78.92 -28.68 -24.29
N VAL A 88 77.71 -28.46 -24.83
CA VAL A 88 77.48 -27.73 -26.09
C VAL A 88 77.94 -26.28 -25.98
N PHE A 89 77.60 -25.58 -24.89
CA PHE A 89 78.03 -24.20 -24.67
C PHE A 89 79.56 -24.09 -24.58
N SER A 90 80.21 -25.08 -23.94
CA SER A 90 81.67 -25.13 -23.82
C SER A 90 82.36 -25.36 -25.18
N LEU A 91 81.79 -26.20 -26.05
CA LEU A 91 82.30 -26.43 -27.41
C LEU A 91 82.07 -25.19 -28.31
N MET A 92 80.91 -24.54 -28.19
CA MET A 92 80.62 -23.29 -28.90
C MET A 92 81.55 -22.15 -28.45
N TRP A 93 81.84 -22.06 -27.15
CA TRP A 93 82.77 -21.06 -26.62
C TRP A 93 84.21 -21.30 -27.10
N ARG A 94 84.63 -22.57 -27.20
CA ARG A 94 85.95 -22.94 -27.71
C ARG A 94 86.12 -22.59 -29.19
N THR A 95 85.11 -22.88 -30.01
CA THR A 95 85.11 -22.51 -31.43
C THR A 95 85.07 -20.99 -31.66
N LEU A 96 84.30 -20.25 -30.85
CA LEU A 96 84.30 -18.77 -30.88
C LEU A 96 85.66 -18.19 -30.48
N ARG A 97 86.33 -18.76 -29.48
CA ARG A 97 87.65 -18.28 -29.02
C ARG A 97 88.75 -18.53 -30.04
N GLU A 98 88.70 -19.64 -30.77
CA GLU A 98 89.66 -19.93 -31.84
C GLU A 98 89.44 -19.01 -33.04
N ASN A 99 88.19 -18.66 -33.35
CA ASN A 99 87.83 -17.75 -34.44
C ASN A 99 88.20 -16.27 -34.17
N THR A 100 88.10 -15.79 -32.91
CA THR A 100 88.52 -14.42 -32.57
C THR A 100 90.04 -14.21 -32.65
N SER A 101 90.85 -15.28 -32.56
CA SER A 101 92.31 -15.20 -32.70
C SER A 101 92.80 -15.03 -34.15
N LEU A 102 91.97 -15.37 -35.13
CA LEU A 102 92.25 -15.15 -36.56
C LEU A 102 91.93 -13.71 -36.99
N ASN A 103 90.94 -13.07 -36.39
CA ASN A 103 90.58 -11.68 -36.69
C ASN A 103 91.60 -10.67 -36.17
N SER A 104 92.23 -10.91 -35.02
CA SER A 104 93.27 -10.01 -34.49
C SER A 104 94.55 -10.00 -35.34
N ARG A 105 94.87 -11.11 -36.02
CA ARG A 105 96.03 -11.20 -36.92
C ARG A 105 95.78 -10.59 -38.30
N LEU A 106 94.53 -10.51 -38.75
CA LEU A 106 94.19 -9.87 -40.03
C LEU A 106 94.23 -8.33 -39.94
N THR A 107 94.03 -7.77 -38.74
CA THR A 107 94.11 -6.32 -38.50
C THR A 107 95.53 -5.75 -38.39
N GLU A 108 96.56 -6.60 -38.24
CA GLU A 108 97.93 -6.16 -37.98
C GLU A 108 98.79 -5.98 -39.26
N ALA A 109 98.28 -6.40 -40.43
CA ALA A 109 98.95 -6.24 -41.73
C ALA A 109 98.44 -5.03 -42.55
N LEU A 110 97.57 -4.19 -41.97
CA LEU A 110 96.99 -3.04 -42.66
C LEU A 110 97.95 -1.84 -42.66
N HIS A 111 98.30 -1.46 -43.89
CA HIS A 111 99.10 -0.32 -44.36
C HIS A 111 99.05 0.92 -43.44
N PRO A 112 100.17 1.61 -43.18
CA PRO A 112 100.22 2.83 -42.34
C PRO A 112 99.32 3.97 -42.85
N GLU A 113 98.89 3.94 -44.11
CA GLU A 113 97.88 4.88 -44.65
C GLU A 113 96.46 4.57 -44.17
N ALA A 114 96.10 3.30 -43.95
CA ALA A 114 94.79 2.92 -43.41
C ALA A 114 94.63 3.38 -41.95
N ILE A 115 95.73 3.41 -41.20
CA ILE A 115 95.75 3.95 -39.82
C ILE A 115 95.47 5.46 -39.84
N LYS A 116 96.10 6.21 -40.75
CA LYS A 116 95.86 7.65 -40.88
C LYS A 116 94.41 7.98 -41.28
N LEU A 117 93.85 7.26 -42.26
CA LEU A 117 92.46 7.44 -42.67
C LEU A 117 91.49 7.12 -41.53
N ARG A 118 91.76 6.08 -40.75
CA ARG A 118 90.98 5.73 -39.56
C ARG A 118 91.06 6.82 -38.50
N ASP A 119 92.24 7.38 -38.26
CA ASP A 119 92.42 8.44 -37.26
C ASP A 119 91.71 9.75 -37.69
N GLU A 120 91.65 10.05 -38.98
CA GLU A 120 90.88 11.18 -39.53
C GLU A 120 89.36 10.95 -39.42
N LEU A 121 88.88 9.75 -39.77
CA LEU A 121 87.49 9.36 -39.56
C LEU A 121 87.12 9.41 -38.07
N TRP A 122 88.00 8.94 -37.19
CA TRP A 122 87.78 8.99 -35.75
C TRP A 122 87.68 10.43 -35.24
N LYS A 123 88.51 11.37 -35.75
CA LYS A 123 88.38 12.78 -35.40
C LYS A 123 87.05 13.38 -35.87
N GLN A 124 86.59 13.01 -37.07
CA GLN A 124 85.29 13.44 -37.56
C GLN A 124 84.16 12.89 -36.67
N GLU A 125 84.17 11.59 -36.38
CA GLU A 125 83.23 10.93 -35.47
C GLU A 125 83.27 11.56 -34.07
N GLU A 126 84.45 11.94 -33.56
CA GLU A 126 84.59 12.62 -32.27
C GLU A 126 83.92 14.01 -32.28
N THR A 127 84.05 14.76 -33.39
CA THR A 127 83.37 16.06 -33.52
C THR A 127 81.86 15.92 -33.64
N GLU A 128 81.37 14.95 -34.41
CA GLU A 128 79.94 14.64 -34.53
C GLU A 128 79.37 14.17 -33.20
N HIS A 129 80.08 13.29 -32.49
CA HIS A 129 79.73 12.83 -31.16
C HIS A 129 79.65 14.00 -30.16
N LYS A 130 80.59 14.95 -30.19
CA LYS A 130 80.53 16.15 -29.34
C LYS A 130 79.29 16.99 -29.63
N LEU A 131 78.92 17.19 -30.89
CA LEU A 131 77.70 17.91 -31.27
C LEU A 131 76.44 17.16 -30.83
N ASP A 132 76.42 15.85 -30.96
CA ASP A 132 75.31 15.01 -30.52
C ASP A 132 75.17 14.98 -29.00
N VAL A 133 76.27 14.96 -28.25
CA VAL A 133 76.23 15.10 -26.78
C VAL A 133 75.64 16.45 -26.37
N VAL A 134 75.97 17.54 -27.06
CA VAL A 134 75.39 18.87 -26.79
C VAL A 134 73.90 18.90 -27.14
N ARG A 135 73.50 18.32 -28.28
CA ARG A 135 72.11 18.19 -28.70
C ARG A 135 71.30 17.39 -27.68
N TRP A 136 71.81 16.22 -27.30
CA TRP A 136 71.19 15.33 -26.33
C TRP A 136 71.02 15.99 -24.97
N ARG A 137 72.03 16.76 -24.50
CA ARG A 137 71.90 17.55 -23.26
C ARG A 137 70.80 18.61 -23.34
N LYS A 138 70.63 19.26 -24.49
CA LYS A 138 69.58 20.26 -24.68
C LYS A 138 68.20 19.61 -24.71
N GLU A 139 68.06 18.47 -25.40
CA GLU A 139 66.83 17.68 -25.45
C GLU A 139 66.46 17.12 -24.07
N ASP A 140 67.44 16.61 -23.32
CA ASP A 140 67.24 16.09 -21.96
C ASP A 140 66.78 17.20 -20.99
N LEU A 141 67.41 18.38 -21.06
CA LEU A 141 66.99 19.54 -20.28
C LEU A 141 65.56 19.98 -20.63
N GLN A 142 65.19 19.94 -21.91
CA GLN A 142 63.83 20.27 -22.34
C GLN A 142 62.83 19.23 -21.84
N LEU A 143 63.15 17.94 -21.99
CA LEU A 143 62.33 16.85 -21.48
C LEU A 143 62.13 16.94 -19.97
N HIS A 144 63.16 17.34 -19.22
CA HIS A 144 63.07 17.56 -17.78
C HIS A 144 62.09 18.69 -17.44
N LYS A 145 62.17 19.82 -18.16
CA LYS A 145 61.23 20.95 -17.99
C LYS A 145 59.80 20.55 -18.34
N ASP A 146 59.62 19.82 -19.43
CA ASP A 146 58.30 19.35 -19.87
C ASP A 146 57.69 18.37 -18.85
N ARG A 147 58.51 17.48 -18.27
CA ARG A 147 58.10 16.59 -17.18
C ARG A 147 57.71 17.36 -15.93
N GLU A 148 58.45 18.41 -15.56
CA GLU A 148 58.09 19.27 -14.43
C GLU A 148 56.77 19.99 -14.65
N GLN A 149 56.56 20.58 -15.81
CA GLN A 149 55.28 21.21 -16.15
C GLN A 149 54.13 20.21 -16.17
N ALA A 150 54.37 18.98 -16.66
CA ALA A 150 53.39 17.91 -16.63
C ALA A 150 53.03 17.51 -15.19
N ARG A 151 54.02 17.43 -14.28
CA ARG A 151 53.79 17.17 -12.85
C ARG A 151 52.94 18.28 -12.21
N LEU A 152 53.31 19.54 -12.40
CA LEU A 152 52.55 20.66 -11.83
C LEU A 152 51.11 20.71 -12.34
N LYS A 153 50.88 20.46 -13.64
CA LYS A 153 49.54 20.36 -14.22
C LYS A 153 48.75 19.16 -13.68
N TRP A 154 49.45 18.08 -13.33
CA TRP A 154 48.83 16.90 -12.74
C TRP A 154 48.41 17.18 -11.29
N ASP A 155 49.30 17.79 -10.49
CA ASP A 155 49.03 18.21 -9.11
C ASP A 155 47.87 19.22 -9.04
N GLU A 156 47.82 20.20 -9.95
CA GLU A 156 46.73 21.16 -10.05
C GLU A 156 45.38 20.48 -10.33
N LYS A 157 45.37 19.50 -11.25
CA LYS A 157 44.18 18.71 -11.56
C LYS A 157 43.75 17.83 -10.39
N GLU A 158 44.69 17.21 -9.70
CA GLU A 158 44.42 16.38 -8.52
C GLU A 158 43.79 17.22 -7.41
N HIS A 159 44.39 18.37 -7.08
CA HIS A 159 43.84 19.30 -6.11
C HIS A 159 42.44 19.81 -6.51
N ALA A 160 42.23 20.14 -7.79
CA ALA A 160 40.91 20.55 -8.28
C ALA A 160 39.85 19.43 -8.13
N LEU A 161 40.23 18.17 -8.37
CA LEU A 161 39.35 17.02 -8.16
C LEU A 161 39.05 16.81 -6.67
N GLU A 162 40.04 16.94 -5.81
CA GLU A 162 39.88 16.80 -4.37
C GLU A 162 38.93 17.89 -3.79
N VAL A 163 39.11 19.14 -4.20
CA VAL A 163 38.22 20.25 -3.82
C VAL A 163 36.78 19.97 -4.27
N ARG A 164 36.58 19.48 -5.51
CA ARG A 164 35.26 19.13 -6.04
C ARG A 164 34.62 17.98 -5.26
N TYR A 165 35.41 16.96 -4.94
CA TYR A 165 34.97 15.82 -4.15
C TYR A 165 34.54 16.24 -2.75
N ASN A 166 35.36 17.04 -2.07
CA ASN A 166 35.06 17.55 -0.73
C ASN A 166 33.82 18.44 -0.70
N ARG A 167 33.63 19.32 -1.70
CA ARG A 167 32.39 20.10 -1.85
C ARG A 167 31.16 19.20 -1.99
N SER A 168 31.24 18.21 -2.88
CA SER A 168 30.13 17.27 -3.11
C SER A 168 29.79 16.46 -1.85
N LYS A 169 30.82 16.07 -1.08
CA LYS A 169 30.67 15.37 0.20
C LYS A 169 29.96 16.22 1.25
N ILE A 170 30.31 17.50 1.37
CA ILE A 170 29.64 18.45 2.28
C ILE A 170 28.18 18.66 1.87
N GLU A 171 27.91 18.87 0.57
CA GLU A 171 26.55 19.02 0.07
C GLU A 171 25.69 17.79 0.31
N TRP A 172 26.25 16.59 0.09
CA TRP A 172 25.57 15.34 0.36
C TRP A 172 25.26 15.18 1.86
N SER A 173 26.22 15.47 2.74
CA SER A 173 26.03 15.45 4.19
C SER A 173 24.93 16.42 4.66
N LYS A 174 24.86 17.63 4.07
CA LYS A 174 23.77 18.60 4.34
C LYS A 174 22.41 18.07 3.91
N LYS A 175 22.32 17.46 2.72
CA LYS A 175 21.08 16.85 2.22
C LYS A 175 20.62 15.69 3.11
N GLU A 176 21.55 14.83 3.53
CA GLU A 176 21.25 13.72 4.42
C GLU A 176 20.74 14.22 5.78
N ALA A 177 21.39 15.23 6.36
CA ALA A 177 20.95 15.84 7.62
C ALA A 177 19.55 16.47 7.50
N ALA A 178 19.25 17.14 6.38
CA ALA A 178 17.94 17.71 6.12
C ALA A 178 16.86 16.62 5.99
N LEU A 179 17.13 15.55 5.24
CA LEU A 179 16.21 14.42 5.11
C LEU A 179 15.97 13.72 6.45
N ARG A 180 17.00 13.57 7.27
CA ARG A 180 16.89 12.99 8.62
C ARG A 180 16.01 13.86 9.52
N SER A 181 16.22 15.18 9.51
CA SER A 181 15.40 16.11 10.29
C SER A 181 13.94 16.09 9.85
N GLU A 182 13.66 16.04 8.54
CA GLU A 182 12.30 15.94 8.03
C GLU A 182 11.63 14.62 8.44
N HIS A 183 12.35 13.51 8.34
CA HIS A 183 11.86 12.20 8.79
C HIS A 183 11.55 12.19 10.30
N GLU A 184 12.36 12.84 11.12
CA GLU A 184 12.09 12.99 12.56
C GLU A 184 10.84 13.85 12.83
N ARG A 185 10.62 14.91 12.05
CA ARG A 185 9.39 15.73 12.15
C ARG A 185 8.15 14.92 11.81
N GLN A 186 8.19 14.17 10.71
CA GLN A 186 7.07 13.30 10.30
C GLN A 186 6.80 12.22 11.35
N LYS A 187 7.85 11.61 11.88
CA LYS A 187 7.74 10.62 12.96
C LYS A 187 7.10 11.23 14.21
N SER A 188 7.49 12.44 14.61
CA SER A 188 6.90 13.12 15.77
C SER A 188 5.42 13.49 15.57
N VAL A 189 5.05 13.91 14.36
CA VAL A 189 3.63 14.16 14.02
C VAL A 189 2.82 12.88 14.09
N TRP A 190 3.34 11.79 13.51
CA TRP A 190 2.72 10.47 13.53
C TRP A 190 2.55 9.93 14.95
N GLU A 191 3.57 10.04 15.81
CA GLU A 191 3.50 9.63 17.22
C GLU A 191 2.38 10.38 17.97
N LYS A 192 2.25 11.69 17.78
CA LYS A 192 1.18 12.50 18.38
C LYS A 192 -0.22 12.14 17.85
N GLU A 193 -0.35 11.85 16.57
CA GLU A 193 -1.61 11.37 15.98
C GLU A 193 -1.99 9.99 16.50
N PHE A 194 -1.02 9.10 16.58
CA PHE A 194 -1.23 7.75 17.10
C PHE A 194 -1.65 7.78 18.57
N GLU A 195 -1.06 8.64 19.40
CA GLU A 195 -1.50 8.84 20.78
C GLU A 195 -2.93 9.40 20.89
N ARG A 196 -3.30 10.35 20.02
CA ARG A 196 -4.69 10.87 19.95
C ARG A 196 -5.67 9.75 19.61
N TYR A 197 -5.35 8.96 18.59
CA TYR A 197 -6.15 7.81 18.20
C TYR A 197 -6.33 6.80 19.35
N LEU A 198 -5.28 6.50 20.11
CA LEU A 198 -5.38 5.59 21.25
C LEU A 198 -6.27 6.14 22.38
N ARG A 199 -6.19 7.45 22.67
CA ARG A 199 -7.10 8.10 23.64
C ARG A 199 -8.54 8.06 23.17
N ASP A 200 -8.80 8.42 21.92
CA ASP A 200 -10.16 8.40 21.35
C ASP A 200 -10.75 7.00 21.35
N LYS A 201 -9.93 5.98 21.02
CA LYS A 201 -10.34 4.58 21.10
C LYS A 201 -10.72 4.16 22.52
N GLN A 202 -9.93 4.53 23.53
CA GLN A 202 -10.24 4.24 24.93
C GLN A 202 -11.53 4.95 25.39
N ASN A 203 -11.69 6.23 25.04
CA ASN A 203 -12.90 6.99 25.35
C ASN A 203 -14.14 6.35 24.72
N TRP A 204 -14.05 5.92 23.45
CA TRP A 204 -15.14 5.26 22.75
C TRP A 204 -15.50 3.88 23.33
N GLU A 205 -14.53 3.16 23.89
CA GLU A 205 -14.79 1.90 24.61
C GLU A 205 -15.49 2.14 25.96
N ILE A 206 -15.13 3.23 26.67
CA ILE A 206 -15.80 3.65 27.91
C ILE A 206 -17.23 4.09 27.61
N GLU A 207 -17.43 4.98 26.65
CA GLU A 207 -18.74 5.49 26.25
C GLU A 207 -19.67 4.35 25.82
N ARG A 208 -19.17 3.37 25.05
CA ARG A 208 -19.98 2.19 24.68
C ARG A 208 -20.39 1.37 25.90
N ARG A 209 -19.49 1.21 26.87
CA ARG A 209 -19.78 0.47 28.11
C ARG A 209 -20.83 1.19 28.95
N GLU A 210 -20.67 2.50 29.14
CA GLU A 210 -21.62 3.33 29.87
C GLU A 210 -23.00 3.35 29.19
N ALA A 211 -23.05 3.46 27.86
CA ALA A 211 -24.29 3.40 27.10
C ALA A 211 -24.98 2.02 27.18
N GLU A 212 -24.21 0.93 27.23
CA GLU A 212 -24.74 -0.42 27.46
C GLU A 212 -25.28 -0.58 28.89
N GLU A 213 -24.54 -0.11 29.89
CA GLU A 213 -24.96 -0.14 31.29
C GLU A 213 -26.22 0.72 31.53
N GLU A 214 -26.31 1.88 30.89
CA GLU A 214 -27.49 2.75 30.93
C GLU A 214 -28.70 2.03 30.32
N ARG A 215 -28.55 1.39 29.15
CA ARG A 215 -29.61 0.57 28.55
C ARG A 215 -30.05 -0.55 29.48
N GLN A 216 -29.11 -1.25 30.12
CA GLN A 216 -29.44 -2.31 31.09
C GLN A 216 -30.12 -1.76 32.35
N ARG A 217 -29.73 -0.57 32.83
CA ARG A 217 -30.39 0.10 33.97
C ARG A 217 -31.83 0.48 33.62
N GLN A 218 -32.04 1.06 32.44
CA GLN A 218 -33.39 1.37 31.94
C GLN A 218 -34.23 0.12 31.76
N GLU A 219 -33.67 -0.97 31.21
CA GLU A 219 -34.39 -2.23 31.06
C GLU A 219 -34.76 -2.86 32.40
N LYS A 220 -33.84 -2.85 33.39
CA LYS A 220 -34.14 -3.31 34.75
C LYS A 220 -35.25 -2.49 35.40
N LEU A 221 -35.23 -1.17 35.25
CA LEU A 221 -36.27 -0.29 35.77
C LEU A 221 -37.63 -0.58 35.10
N ARG A 222 -37.64 -0.77 33.77
CA ARG A 222 -38.84 -1.16 33.01
C ARG A 222 -39.43 -2.48 33.53
N ARG A 223 -38.57 -3.51 33.67
CA ARG A 223 -38.96 -4.82 34.22
C ARG A 223 -39.48 -4.70 35.66
N TRP A 224 -38.87 -3.84 36.48
CA TRP A 224 -39.28 -3.64 37.86
C TRP A 224 -40.65 -2.94 37.98
N LEU A 225 -40.94 -1.97 37.11
CA LEU A 225 -42.25 -1.30 37.05
C LEU A 225 -43.35 -2.20 36.44
N GLY A 226 -42.98 -3.36 35.88
CA GLY A 226 -43.92 -4.26 35.20
C GLY A 226 -44.48 -3.68 33.90
N ILE A 227 -43.89 -2.59 33.38
CA ILE A 227 -44.29 -1.98 32.10
C ILE A 227 -43.86 -2.94 31.00
N GLY A 228 -44.82 -3.37 30.20
CA GLY A 228 -44.57 -4.36 29.16
C GLY A 228 -45.64 -4.35 28.09
N TRP A 229 -45.38 -5.10 27.04
CA TRP A 229 -46.37 -5.43 26.03
C TRP A 229 -47.18 -6.63 26.48
N ASP A 230 -48.50 -6.58 26.26
CA ASP A 230 -49.34 -7.77 26.26
C ASP A 230 -48.97 -8.69 25.09
N THR A 231 -49.60 -9.86 25.01
CA THR A 231 -49.37 -10.80 23.91
C THR A 231 -49.65 -10.11 22.58
N PRO A 232 -48.66 -10.00 21.67
CA PRO A 232 -48.87 -9.34 20.40
C PRO A 232 -49.86 -10.12 19.55
N PHE A 233 -50.81 -9.41 18.96
CA PHE A 233 -51.83 -9.96 18.07
C PHE A 233 -51.52 -9.56 16.62
N GLY A 234 -51.35 -10.57 15.76
CA GLY A 234 -51.09 -10.37 14.33
C GLY A 234 -52.37 -10.28 13.52
N HIS A 235 -52.44 -9.31 12.62
CA HIS A 235 -53.57 -9.11 11.70
C HIS A 235 -53.40 -9.89 10.39
N ALA A 236 -54.33 -9.70 9.46
CA ALA A 236 -54.21 -10.17 8.09
C ALA A 236 -52.98 -9.55 7.39
N CYS A 237 -52.34 -10.33 6.54
CA CYS A 237 -51.15 -9.93 5.80
C CYS A 237 -51.43 -8.73 4.91
N THR A 238 -50.60 -7.69 5.01
CA THR A 238 -50.69 -6.49 4.17
C THR A 238 -49.96 -6.69 2.84
N SER A 239 -48.85 -7.42 2.88
CA SER A 239 -48.09 -7.86 1.71
C SER A 239 -47.47 -9.23 1.93
N TYR A 240 -46.94 -9.82 0.86
CA TYR A 240 -46.20 -11.08 0.97
C TYR A 240 -45.02 -10.91 1.92
N GLY A 241 -44.96 -11.75 2.95
CA GLY A 241 -43.91 -11.69 3.96
C GLY A 241 -44.04 -10.54 4.96
N THR A 242 -45.16 -9.80 4.98
CA THR A 242 -45.34 -8.68 5.92
C THR A 242 -46.67 -8.77 6.66
N ARG A 243 -46.59 -8.85 7.98
CA ARG A 243 -47.75 -8.90 8.86
C ARG A 243 -47.78 -7.68 9.77
N PRO A 244 -48.92 -6.96 9.87
CA PRO A 244 -49.11 -5.98 10.92
C PRO A 244 -49.33 -6.69 12.25
N TYR A 245 -48.64 -6.22 13.28
CA TYR A 245 -48.82 -6.67 14.66
C TYR A 245 -49.20 -5.51 15.54
N ASN A 246 -50.12 -5.76 16.46
CA ASN A 246 -50.49 -4.79 17.49
C ASN A 246 -50.31 -5.42 18.86
N ALA A 247 -49.88 -4.63 19.84
CA ALA A 247 -49.77 -5.06 21.22
C ALA A 247 -50.23 -3.94 22.15
N ARG A 248 -50.99 -4.30 23.19
CA ARG A 248 -51.45 -3.36 24.21
C ARG A 248 -50.32 -3.10 25.20
N LEU A 249 -50.09 -1.84 25.52
CA LEU A 249 -49.15 -1.44 26.56
C LEU A 249 -49.81 -1.59 27.93
N VAL A 250 -49.20 -2.36 28.84
CA VAL A 250 -49.75 -2.63 30.18
C VAL A 250 -48.87 -2.05 31.29
N ASN A 251 -49.50 -1.78 32.45
CA ASN A 251 -48.87 -1.31 33.69
C ASN A 251 -48.10 0.02 33.60
N VAL A 252 -48.55 0.95 32.75
CA VAL A 252 -47.93 2.29 32.69
C VAL A 252 -48.32 3.11 33.92
N PRO A 253 -47.35 3.63 34.70
CA PRO A 253 -47.65 4.50 35.83
C PRO A 253 -48.33 5.80 35.39
N SER A 254 -49.28 6.31 36.18
CA SER A 254 -50.09 7.50 35.85
C SER A 254 -49.31 8.80 35.67
N TYR A 255 -48.05 8.87 36.14
CA TYR A 255 -47.18 10.04 35.99
C TYR A 255 -46.38 10.05 34.68
N MET A 256 -46.42 8.97 33.89
CA MET A 256 -45.76 8.91 32.58
C MET A 256 -46.80 9.05 31.46
N ASP A 257 -46.42 9.66 30.33
CA ASP A 257 -47.27 9.64 29.14
C ASP A 257 -47.19 8.27 28.45
N PRO A 258 -48.28 7.48 28.40
CA PRO A 258 -48.25 6.14 27.82
C PRO A 258 -47.93 6.15 26.31
N VAL A 259 -48.17 7.24 25.59
CA VAL A 259 -47.81 7.36 24.17
C VAL A 259 -46.30 7.50 24.00
N GLN A 260 -45.65 8.34 24.82
CA GLN A 260 -44.19 8.44 24.85
C GLN A 260 -43.54 7.11 25.24
N VAL A 261 -44.06 6.44 26.27
CA VAL A 261 -43.57 5.11 26.68
C VAL A 261 -43.69 4.11 25.52
N CYS A 262 -44.85 4.06 24.85
CA CYS A 262 -45.06 3.22 23.66
C CYS A 262 -44.00 3.43 22.58
N ALA A 263 -43.64 4.69 22.26
CA ALA A 263 -42.70 5.01 21.19
C ALA A 263 -41.25 4.56 21.46
N GLU A 264 -40.88 4.31 22.71
CA GLU A 264 -39.52 3.95 23.15
C GLU A 264 -39.39 2.50 23.66
N MET A 265 -40.49 1.74 23.60
CA MET A 265 -40.58 0.39 24.14
C MET A 265 -40.26 -0.66 23.05
N PRO A 266 -39.15 -1.41 23.19
CA PRO A 266 -38.83 -2.49 22.27
C PRO A 266 -39.77 -3.69 22.48
N ILE A 267 -39.97 -4.48 21.43
CA ILE A 267 -40.72 -5.75 21.47
C ILE A 267 -39.95 -6.82 20.70
N GLN A 268 -40.12 -8.10 21.08
CA GLN A 268 -39.53 -9.22 20.35
C GLN A 268 -40.57 -9.91 19.49
N PHE A 269 -40.30 -10.00 18.19
CA PHE A 269 -41.03 -10.84 17.25
C PHE A 269 -40.08 -11.91 16.74
N HIS A 270 -40.47 -13.18 16.79
CA HIS A 270 -39.69 -14.30 16.24
C HIS A 270 -38.21 -14.30 16.69
N GLY A 271 -37.95 -13.93 17.95
CA GLY A 271 -36.59 -13.85 18.51
C GLY A 271 -35.74 -12.65 18.05
N ARG A 272 -36.31 -11.72 17.27
CA ARG A 272 -35.66 -10.45 16.91
C ARG A 272 -36.31 -9.30 17.69
N THR A 273 -35.47 -8.45 18.27
CA THR A 273 -35.92 -7.23 18.95
C THR A 273 -36.12 -6.11 17.92
N ILE A 274 -37.32 -5.52 17.89
CA ILE A 274 -37.60 -4.28 17.18
C ILE A 274 -37.61 -3.15 18.21
N ASP A 275 -36.76 -2.14 18.01
CA ASP A 275 -36.53 -1.09 19.01
C ASP A 275 -37.75 -0.20 19.26
N LYS A 276 -38.56 0.07 18.23
CA LYS A 276 -39.68 1.03 18.29
C LYS A 276 -40.86 0.58 17.41
N PRO A 277 -42.12 0.85 17.82
CA PRO A 277 -43.28 0.71 16.94
C PRO A 277 -43.24 1.73 15.79
N VAL A 278 -43.97 1.42 14.71
CA VAL A 278 -44.14 2.32 13.56
C VAL A 278 -44.99 3.52 13.99
N TRP A 279 -46.05 3.27 14.77
CA TRP A 279 -46.82 4.31 15.45
C TRP A 279 -47.49 3.78 16.73
N CYS A 280 -47.94 4.70 17.56
CA CYS A 280 -48.67 4.45 18.79
C CYS A 280 -50.06 5.06 18.70
N GLU A 281 -51.09 4.29 19.05
CA GLU A 281 -52.48 4.72 19.02
C GLU A 281 -53.06 4.72 20.43
N ARG A 282 -53.67 5.83 20.84
CA ARG A 282 -54.44 5.92 22.08
C ARG A 282 -55.91 5.74 21.78
N LEU A 283 -56.50 4.68 22.32
CA LEU A 283 -57.92 4.37 22.18
C LEU A 283 -58.78 5.22 23.13
N GLN A 284 -60.09 5.27 22.90
CA GLN A 284 -61.03 6.07 23.69
C GLN A 284 -61.10 5.64 25.17
N ASN A 285 -60.79 4.38 25.47
CA ASN A 285 -60.70 3.84 26.84
C ASN A 285 -59.39 4.23 27.57
N GLY A 286 -58.51 4.98 26.91
CA GLY A 286 -57.21 5.39 27.45
C GLY A 286 -56.09 4.36 27.27
N GLU A 287 -56.38 3.18 26.73
CA GLU A 287 -55.35 2.19 26.41
C GLU A 287 -54.48 2.66 25.24
N VAL A 288 -53.20 2.31 25.28
CA VAL A 288 -52.24 2.62 24.20
C VAL A 288 -51.80 1.33 23.53
N HIS A 289 -51.92 1.29 22.21
CA HIS A 289 -51.49 0.18 21.36
C HIS A 289 -50.30 0.60 20.53
N GLY A 290 -49.25 -0.22 20.52
CA GLY A 290 -48.16 -0.13 19.55
C GLY A 290 -48.53 -0.89 18.28
N HIS A 291 -48.10 -0.38 17.14
CA HIS A 291 -48.30 -1.01 15.83
C HIS A 291 -46.95 -1.23 15.14
N TRP A 292 -46.72 -2.44 14.65
CA TRP A 292 -45.49 -2.83 13.95
C TRP A 292 -45.82 -3.45 12.60
N MET A 293 -44.91 -3.27 11.63
CA MET A 293 -44.93 -3.94 10.34
C MET A 293 -43.77 -4.92 10.31
N VAL A 294 -44.04 -6.19 10.63
CA VAL A 294 -42.99 -7.22 10.71
C VAL A 294 -42.84 -7.85 9.33
N ASP A 295 -41.67 -7.67 8.73
CA ASP A 295 -41.33 -8.12 7.36
C ASP A 295 -40.32 -9.29 7.33
N PHE A 296 -40.00 -9.86 8.49
CA PHE A 296 -39.07 -10.97 8.63
C PHE A 296 -39.76 -12.20 9.22
N GLU A 297 -39.34 -13.38 8.74
CA GLU A 297 -39.80 -14.69 9.23
C GLU A 297 -41.31 -14.96 9.11
N GLU A 298 -42.02 -14.12 8.33
CA GLU A 298 -43.44 -14.24 7.97
C GLU A 298 -43.64 -14.99 6.64
N VAL A 299 -42.94 -16.10 6.41
CA VAL A 299 -42.93 -16.80 5.09
C VAL A 299 -44.31 -17.29 4.64
N LEU A 300 -45.21 -17.56 5.58
CA LEU A 300 -46.59 -17.98 5.29
C LEU A 300 -47.56 -16.82 5.13
N CYS A 301 -47.08 -15.58 5.29
CA CYS A 301 -47.93 -14.41 5.24
C CYS A 301 -48.18 -14.02 3.78
N GLN A 302 -49.38 -14.33 3.30
CA GLN A 302 -49.86 -13.95 1.97
C GLN A 302 -51.11 -13.08 2.14
N PRO A 303 -51.19 -11.92 1.44
CA PRO A 303 -52.38 -11.10 1.49
C PRO A 303 -53.56 -11.93 0.94
N TYR A 304 -54.65 -11.98 1.71
CA TYR A 304 -55.87 -12.63 1.27
C TYR A 304 -56.58 -11.69 0.29
N TRP A 305 -56.59 -12.08 -0.98
CA TRP A 305 -57.42 -11.45 -1.98
C TRP A 305 -58.77 -12.18 -1.98
N ASN A 306 -59.85 -11.45 -1.73
CA ASN A 306 -61.19 -12.01 -1.99
C ASN A 306 -61.25 -12.52 -3.43
N THR A 307 -62.07 -13.55 -3.66
CA THR A 307 -62.36 -14.01 -5.00
C THR A 307 -62.77 -12.81 -5.85
N PRO A 308 -62.10 -12.56 -6.99
CA PRO A 308 -62.43 -11.43 -7.84
C PRO A 308 -63.91 -11.52 -8.23
N GLU A 309 -64.70 -10.50 -7.87
CA GLU A 309 -66.09 -10.43 -8.32
C GLU A 309 -66.09 -10.06 -9.79
N ASP A 310 -66.63 -10.94 -10.62
CA ASP A 310 -66.88 -10.65 -12.03
C ASP A 310 -68.00 -9.61 -12.12
N LYS A 311 -67.67 -8.38 -12.51
CA LYS A 311 -68.65 -7.31 -12.74
C LYS A 311 -69.19 -7.32 -14.18
N GLY A 312 -68.87 -8.34 -14.96
CA GLY A 312 -69.26 -8.45 -16.36
C GLY A 312 -68.32 -7.71 -17.31
N CYS A 313 -68.65 -7.75 -18.60
CA CYS A 313 -67.83 -7.17 -19.66
C CYS A 313 -68.04 -5.63 -19.72
N VAL A 314 -66.97 -4.85 -19.94
CA VAL A 314 -67.03 -3.38 -20.08
C VAL A 314 -67.56 -3.03 -21.46
N GLY A 315 -68.88 -2.97 -21.60
CA GLY A 315 -69.53 -2.66 -22.87
C GLY A 315 -69.61 -3.84 -23.84
N TYR A 316 -70.56 -3.73 -24.78
CA TYR A 316 -70.84 -4.76 -25.78
C TYR A 316 -69.63 -4.93 -26.73
N LYS A 317 -69.11 -6.15 -26.86
CA LYS A 317 -67.97 -6.53 -27.74
C LYS A 317 -66.58 -5.96 -27.41
N SER A 318 -66.35 -5.38 -26.23
CA SER A 318 -64.99 -4.89 -25.90
C SER A 318 -63.97 -6.00 -25.63
N GLY A 319 -64.44 -7.21 -25.30
CA GLY A 319 -63.58 -8.33 -24.90
C GLY A 319 -62.88 -8.14 -23.54
N LEU A 320 -63.15 -7.04 -22.83
CA LEU A 320 -62.53 -6.72 -21.56
C LEU A 320 -63.52 -7.00 -20.42
N ARG A 321 -63.14 -7.88 -19.48
CA ARG A 321 -63.86 -8.06 -18.21
C ARG A 321 -63.29 -7.12 -17.16
N VAL A 322 -64.16 -6.39 -16.48
CA VAL A 322 -63.77 -5.71 -15.23
C VAL A 322 -63.99 -6.68 -14.10
N SER A 323 -62.90 -7.27 -13.64
CA SER A 323 -62.87 -7.85 -12.31
C SER A 323 -62.59 -6.71 -11.34
N ASN A 324 -63.50 -6.50 -10.39
CA ASN A 324 -63.14 -5.77 -9.19
C ASN A 324 -62.40 -6.77 -8.31
N ILE A 325 -61.06 -6.72 -8.35
CA ILE A 325 -60.31 -7.11 -7.15
C ILE A 325 -60.66 -6.02 -6.14
N LEU A 326 -61.68 -6.28 -5.33
CA LEU A 326 -61.97 -5.48 -4.15
C LEU A 326 -60.71 -5.52 -3.28
N ARG A 327 -59.82 -4.57 -3.53
CA ARG A 327 -58.71 -4.23 -2.65
C ARG A 327 -59.40 -3.86 -1.35
N ILE A 328 -59.18 -4.64 -0.30
CA ILE A 328 -59.60 -4.27 1.06
C ILE A 328 -59.16 -2.80 1.24
N GLN A 329 -60.11 -1.94 1.60
CA GLN A 329 -60.10 -0.47 1.54
C GLN A 329 -58.99 0.24 2.35
N ALA A 330 -57.89 -0.42 2.71
CA ALA A 330 -56.86 0.13 3.59
C ALA A 330 -55.98 1.24 2.97
N LEU A 331 -56.15 1.61 1.70
CA LEU A 331 -55.30 2.61 1.04
C LEU A 331 -56.03 3.82 0.43
N THR A 332 -57.37 3.84 0.42
CA THR A 332 -58.10 5.01 -0.13
C THR A 332 -58.19 6.17 0.85
N ASP A 333 -58.11 5.93 2.17
CA ASP A 333 -58.26 7.00 3.15
C ASP A 333 -56.98 7.86 3.30
N VAL A 334 -55.79 7.27 3.12
CA VAL A 334 -54.51 8.00 3.19
C VAL A 334 -54.32 8.98 2.03
N TRP A 335 -54.77 8.62 0.82
CA TRP A 335 -54.68 9.51 -0.34
C TRP A 335 -55.76 10.62 -0.34
N LEU A 336 -56.93 10.37 0.27
CA LEU A 336 -58.00 11.36 0.39
C LEU A 336 -57.69 12.44 1.45
N ASP A 337 -56.97 12.11 2.53
CA ASP A 337 -56.53 13.11 3.50
C ASP A 337 -55.33 13.96 3.01
N ALA A 338 -54.40 13.36 2.25
CA ALA A 338 -53.34 14.13 1.59
C ALA A 338 -53.90 15.13 0.55
N ALA A 339 -54.97 14.77 -0.16
CA ALA A 339 -55.65 15.66 -1.09
C ALA A 339 -56.46 16.77 -0.39
N ARG A 340 -57.04 16.51 0.79
CA ARG A 340 -57.74 17.53 1.60
C ARG A 340 -56.78 18.56 2.19
N ILE A 341 -55.60 18.16 2.65
CA ILE A 341 -54.57 19.08 3.18
C ILE A 341 -54.00 19.97 2.05
N ALA A 342 -53.82 19.42 0.84
CA ALA A 342 -53.36 20.20 -0.32
C ALA A 342 -54.38 21.26 -0.79
N LEU A 343 -55.68 21.01 -0.60
CA LEU A 343 -56.75 21.94 -1.00
C LEU A 343 -57.06 23.00 0.06
N SER A 344 -56.63 22.83 1.32
CA SER A 344 -56.80 23.85 2.39
C SER A 344 -55.66 24.88 2.47
N CYS A 345 -54.60 24.76 1.66
CA CYS A 345 -53.44 25.66 1.67
C CYS A 345 -53.35 26.59 0.45
N SER A 346 -54.48 27.09 -0.08
CA SER A 346 -54.50 28.20 -1.04
C SER A 346 -55.21 29.42 -0.46
N PRO A 347 -54.48 30.46 -0.02
CA PRO A 347 -55.08 31.74 0.29
C PRO A 347 -55.43 32.46 -1.02
N LEU A 348 -56.71 32.80 -1.15
CA LEU A 348 -57.22 33.74 -2.14
C LEU A 348 -56.46 35.06 -2.08
N GLY A 349 -56.07 35.54 -3.27
CA GLY A 349 -56.09 36.95 -3.57
C GLY A 349 -54.74 37.64 -3.60
N MET A 350 -54.12 37.66 -4.78
CA MET A 350 -53.68 38.93 -5.37
C MET A 350 -53.48 38.77 -6.87
N VAL A 351 -54.31 39.48 -7.63
CA VAL A 351 -54.16 39.71 -9.06
C VAL A 351 -52.98 40.65 -9.25
N SER A 352 -51.97 40.25 -10.02
CA SER A 352 -51.11 41.23 -10.69
C SER A 352 -50.51 40.71 -11.99
N ARG A 353 -50.72 41.55 -13.00
CA ARG A 353 -50.27 41.51 -14.39
C ARG A 353 -48.84 40.97 -14.57
N ILE A 354 -48.72 39.95 -15.42
CA ILE A 354 -47.46 39.61 -16.07
C ILE A 354 -47.32 40.52 -17.29
N THR A 355 -46.35 41.44 -17.23
CA THR A 355 -45.82 42.12 -18.42
C THR A 355 -44.43 41.56 -18.70
N PHE A 356 -44.23 41.17 -19.96
CA PHE A 356 -42.94 40.78 -20.51
C PHE A 356 -42.02 42.00 -20.52
N LEU A 357 -40.80 41.84 -19.99
CA LEU A 357 -39.67 42.69 -20.36
C LEU A 357 -38.36 41.90 -20.29
N ASP A 358 -37.76 41.84 -21.46
CA ASP A 358 -36.46 41.35 -21.83
C ASP A 358 -35.39 42.37 -21.37
N VAL A 359 -34.45 41.98 -20.50
CA VAL A 359 -33.21 42.75 -20.30
C VAL A 359 -32.04 41.82 -20.00
N ARG A 360 -31.12 41.80 -20.96
CA ARG A 360 -29.75 41.32 -20.85
C ARG A 360 -28.87 42.32 -20.10
N LEU A 361 -27.90 41.73 -19.39
CA LEU A 361 -26.51 42.17 -19.15
C LEU A 361 -26.18 43.12 -17.99
N ASN A 362 -25.14 42.65 -17.30
CA ASN A 362 -24.07 43.33 -16.56
C ASN A 362 -24.39 43.90 -15.18
N SER A 363 -23.78 43.27 -14.18
CA SER A 363 -23.30 43.98 -12.99
C SER A 363 -21.91 43.48 -12.61
N ALA A 364 -21.00 44.45 -12.55
CA ALA A 364 -19.71 44.35 -11.88
C ALA A 364 -19.86 44.81 -10.42
N ARG A 365 -18.86 44.40 -9.62
CA ARG A 365 -18.20 45.17 -8.53
C ARG A 365 -18.43 44.69 -7.08
N HIS A 366 -17.31 44.26 -6.47
CA HIS A 366 -16.80 44.45 -5.09
C HIS A 366 -17.69 44.10 -3.88
N GLN A 367 -17.19 43.58 -2.75
CA GLN A 367 -15.85 43.25 -2.25
C GLN A 367 -16.04 42.55 -0.88
N ARG A 368 -14.94 41.94 -0.38
CA ARG A 368 -14.67 41.42 0.99
C ARG A 368 -15.37 40.09 1.33
N THR A 369 -14.71 39.06 1.87
CA THR A 369 -13.38 38.86 2.51
C THR A 369 -13.04 37.37 2.30
N GLY A 370 -11.84 37.00 1.86
CA GLY A 370 -10.75 36.65 2.78
C GLY A 370 -10.33 35.18 2.60
N CYS A 371 -9.02 34.94 2.57
CA CYS A 371 -8.28 33.66 2.61
C CYS A 371 -8.02 32.93 1.26
N ASP A 372 -6.89 33.31 0.66
CA ASP A 372 -5.97 32.50 -0.17
C ASP A 372 -5.04 31.65 0.73
N PRO A 373 -4.10 30.81 0.22
CA PRO A 373 -4.09 30.01 -1.02
C PRO A 373 -3.37 28.62 -0.90
N GLU A 374 -3.28 27.96 -2.07
CA GLU A 374 -2.22 27.04 -2.55
C GLU A 374 -2.10 25.60 -2.01
N SER A 375 -2.39 24.63 -2.89
CA SER A 375 -1.34 23.83 -3.57
C SER A 375 -1.96 22.86 -4.59
N LEU A 376 -1.49 22.92 -5.84
CA LEU A 376 -1.00 21.76 -6.62
C LEU A 376 -0.64 22.20 -8.05
N ARG A 377 0.65 22.53 -8.22
CA ARG A 377 1.35 22.53 -9.52
C ARG A 377 1.91 21.12 -9.75
N GLY A 378 1.89 20.67 -11.00
CA GLY A 378 2.71 19.53 -11.43
C GLY A 378 2.27 18.89 -12.74
N LEU A 379 2.45 19.58 -13.87
CA LEU A 379 2.41 19.00 -15.21
C LEU A 379 3.65 19.46 -16.01
N GLY A 380 4.31 18.50 -16.66
CA GLY A 380 5.53 18.64 -17.45
C GLY A 380 6.55 17.60 -16.97
N THR A 381 6.84 16.52 -17.69
CA THR A 381 7.37 16.50 -19.05
C THR A 381 7.11 15.14 -19.72
N SER A 382 6.82 15.19 -21.01
CA SER A 382 6.62 14.08 -21.92
C SER A 382 7.88 13.81 -22.74
N ASP A 383 8.16 12.54 -23.03
CA ASP A 383 8.83 12.10 -24.27
C ASP A 383 8.16 10.80 -24.78
N PRO A 384 8.24 10.48 -26.09
CA PRO A 384 7.17 9.81 -26.83
C PRO A 384 7.47 8.33 -27.19
N VAL A 385 6.58 7.74 -28.00
CA VAL A 385 6.64 6.41 -28.68
C VAL A 385 5.93 5.31 -27.87
N THR A 386 4.82 4.66 -28.27
CA THR A 386 4.38 4.18 -29.59
C THR A 386 2.85 3.98 -29.60
N LEU A 387 2.20 4.37 -30.70
CA LEU A 387 0.82 4.04 -31.06
C LEU A 387 0.69 2.56 -31.44
N LYS A 388 -0.28 1.84 -30.85
CA LYS A 388 -1.14 0.89 -31.58
C LYS A 388 -2.55 0.88 -30.97
N SER A 389 -3.49 1.14 -31.87
CA SER A 389 -4.94 1.18 -31.79
C SER A 389 -5.60 -0.15 -31.45
N VAL A 390 -6.65 -0.14 -30.62
CA VAL A 390 -7.87 -0.96 -30.79
C VAL A 390 -9.09 -0.17 -30.28
N LEU A 391 -10.10 -0.08 -31.14
CA LEU A 391 -11.44 0.49 -30.95
C LEU A 391 -12.38 -0.53 -30.27
N ALA A 392 -13.27 -0.08 -29.37
CA ALA A 392 -14.65 -0.56 -29.15
C ALA A 392 -15.24 0.20 -27.92
N GLU A 393 -16.28 1.03 -28.08
CA GLU A 393 -17.70 0.75 -27.76
C GLU A 393 -17.97 0.35 -26.29
N SER A 394 -19.06 0.71 -25.59
CA SER A 394 -20.05 1.78 -25.63
C SER A 394 -20.92 1.62 -24.38
N ARG A 395 -21.19 2.72 -23.67
CA ARG A 395 -22.35 3.06 -22.80
C ARG A 395 -22.68 2.31 -21.47
N PRO A 396 -23.34 3.02 -20.52
CA PRO A 396 -23.60 2.59 -19.14
C PRO A 396 -25.02 2.03 -18.92
N GLY A 397 -25.16 1.11 -17.97
CA GLY A 397 -26.45 0.56 -17.53
C GLY A 397 -27.06 1.35 -16.37
N TYR A 398 -28.29 1.83 -16.56
CA TYR A 398 -29.17 2.32 -15.48
C TYR A 398 -30.04 1.16 -14.97
N SER A 399 -30.14 1.05 -13.64
CA SER A 399 -31.04 0.13 -12.93
C SER A 399 -32.44 0.75 -12.81
N LEU A 400 -33.45 0.07 -13.37
CA LEU A 400 -34.87 0.41 -13.28
C LEU A 400 -35.52 -0.51 -12.25
N GLN A 401 -36.03 0.05 -11.15
CA GLN A 401 -37.00 -0.63 -10.29
C GLN A 401 -38.32 -0.82 -11.07
N LYS A 402 -38.62 -2.05 -11.45
CA LYS A 402 -39.94 -2.43 -11.99
C LYS A 402 -40.85 -2.86 -10.83
N GLY A 403 -41.89 -2.08 -10.57
CA GLY A 403 -43.09 -2.59 -9.91
C GLY A 403 -43.81 -3.57 -10.83
N MET A 404 -43.96 -4.82 -10.40
CA MET A 404 -44.76 -5.82 -11.11
C MET A 404 -46.25 -5.53 -10.89
N VAL A 405 -46.92 -5.01 -11.91
CA VAL A 405 -48.37 -5.17 -12.08
C VAL A 405 -48.55 -6.43 -12.92
N GLY A 406 -48.91 -7.54 -12.27
CA GLY A 406 -49.28 -8.77 -12.98
C GLY A 406 -50.68 -8.60 -13.55
N ILE A 407 -50.78 -8.38 -14.86
CA ILE A 407 -52.04 -8.52 -15.60
C ILE A 407 -52.22 -10.02 -15.88
N PHE A 408 -53.17 -10.65 -15.19
CA PHE A 408 -53.56 -12.03 -15.49
C PHE A 408 -54.52 -12.02 -16.67
N ASP A 409 -54.04 -12.49 -17.82
CA ASP A 409 -54.83 -12.61 -19.05
C ASP A 409 -55.57 -13.96 -19.03
N VAL A 410 -56.79 -13.97 -18.48
CA VAL A 410 -57.67 -15.16 -18.50
C VAL A 410 -58.45 -15.14 -19.81
N LYS A 411 -57.98 -15.89 -20.81
CA LYS A 411 -58.72 -16.13 -22.06
C LYS A 411 -59.90 -17.08 -21.80
N ASP A 412 -61.03 -16.51 -21.41
CA ASP A 412 -62.32 -17.21 -21.45
C ASP A 412 -63.13 -16.77 -22.67
N SER A 413 -63.63 -17.76 -23.42
CA SER A 413 -64.25 -17.62 -24.74
C SER A 413 -65.73 -17.22 -24.72
N ASN A 414 -66.24 -16.69 -23.60
CA ASN A 414 -67.68 -16.49 -23.38
C ASN A 414 -68.17 -15.02 -23.16
N CYS A 415 -67.35 -13.98 -23.38
CA CYS A 415 -67.89 -12.63 -23.60
C CYS A 415 -68.13 -12.45 -25.12
N ARG A 416 -69.39 -12.51 -25.58
CA ARG A 416 -69.79 -12.18 -26.96
C ARG A 416 -70.31 -10.76 -27.08
#